data_AF-F9RXU0-F1
#
_entry.id   AF-F9RXU0-F1
#
_cell.length_a   1.000
_cell.length_b   1.000
_cell.length_c   1.000
_cell.angle_alpha   90.00
_cell.angle_beta   90.00
_cell.angle_gamma   90.00
#
_symmetry.space_group_name_H-M   'P 1'
#
loop_
_entity.id
_entity.type
_entity.pdbx_description
1 polymer ?
#
loop_
_entity_poly.entity_id
_entity_poly.type
_entity_poly.pdbx_seq_one_letter_code
_entity_poly.pdbx_strand_id
1 'polypeptide(L)'
;MRFETWIVTFLVFSSVLAGQEYDQHEHSKHDQDVDNTLLVEPIPQDIDVNRDIAKLGWVLFNDPNLSSNQAVSCESCHDLATNGAETTRVSTGVNGIGLRNSLTVFNSALNYRFFWDGRANTLEDQIDGPITNPLEMDSDWPQIERYVSRSASYKQLFSSANDLPISRDTIRFALAEFVRTLQTPDSTFDRFLQGDSTALSAQELRGWETFQTVGCVQCHQGKNIGGNMIQKFGYFTSINSPQDTGKHLITDQGQDKFYFRVASLRNVAQTPPYFHDGRTKTLETAIRIMAKGQLGITMENDTIADIEAFLHTLSAPRPSILEEFENE
;
A
#
# COMPACT_ATOMS: atom_id res chain seq x y z
N MET A 1 -21.11 87.51 -31.69
CA MET A 1 -20.68 87.98 -33.03
C MET A 1 -20.15 86.76 -33.78
N ARG A 2 -20.85 86.35 -34.86
CA ARG A 2 -20.45 85.53 -36.04
C ARG A 2 -19.75 84.18 -35.77
N PHE A 3 -20.40 83.01 -35.87
CA PHE A 3 -20.75 82.21 -37.06
C PHE A 3 -19.65 82.11 -38.13
N GLU A 4 -19.10 80.90 -38.35
CA GLU A 4 -18.90 80.34 -39.70
C GLU A 4 -19.08 78.80 -39.69
N THR A 5 -20.02 78.38 -40.52
CA THR A 5 -20.34 77.03 -41.00
C THR A 5 -19.49 76.69 -42.22
N TRP A 6 -19.08 75.42 -42.36
CA TRP A 6 -18.79 74.82 -43.67
C TRP A 6 -19.63 73.55 -43.85
N ILE A 7 -20.50 73.60 -44.86
CA ILE A 7 -21.18 72.48 -45.51
C ILE A 7 -20.47 72.26 -46.86
N VAL A 8 -20.64 71.08 -47.44
CA VAL A 8 -20.53 70.66 -48.87
C VAL A 8 -19.48 69.54 -49.01
N THR A 9 -19.71 68.35 -49.60
CA THR A 9 -20.88 67.71 -50.23
C THR A 9 -20.54 66.23 -50.45
N PHE A 10 -21.54 65.37 -50.31
CA PHE A 10 -21.58 63.95 -50.69
C PHE A 10 -21.59 63.75 -52.21
N LEU A 11 -21.07 62.62 -52.70
CA LEU A 11 -21.43 61.80 -53.90
C LEU A 11 -20.17 60.92 -54.23
N VAL A 12 -20.14 59.63 -54.58
CA VAL A 12 -21.12 58.60 -54.96
C VAL A 12 -20.41 57.23 -55.01
N PHE A 13 -21.11 56.20 -54.50
CA PHE A 13 -21.21 54.77 -54.89
C PHE A 13 -20.01 53.82 -55.05
N SER A 14 -20.16 52.67 -54.36
CA SER A 14 -20.18 51.25 -54.83
C SER A 14 -19.46 50.40 -53.78
N SER A 15 -19.92 49.25 -53.25
CA SER A 15 -20.90 48.25 -53.67
C SER A 15 -21.13 47.24 -52.53
N VAL A 16 -22.39 47.09 -52.09
CA VAL A 16 -23.17 45.83 -51.90
C VAL A 16 -22.49 44.55 -51.34
N LEU A 17 -22.90 44.22 -50.10
CA LEU A 17 -23.39 42.93 -49.53
C LEU A 17 -22.71 41.58 -49.87
N ALA A 18 -22.16 40.96 -48.82
CA ALA A 18 -22.31 39.54 -48.43
C ALA A 18 -21.73 39.43 -47.00
N GLY A 19 -22.43 38.98 -45.95
CA GLY A 19 -22.95 37.62 -45.82
C GLY A 19 -21.77 36.67 -45.60
N GLN A 20 -21.18 36.65 -44.39
CA GLN A 20 -20.13 35.67 -44.07
C GLN A 20 -20.76 34.48 -43.35
N GLU A 21 -20.71 33.37 -44.08
CA GLU A 21 -21.15 32.03 -43.74
C GLU A 21 -20.42 31.48 -42.51
N TYR A 22 -21.16 30.66 -41.77
CA TYR A 22 -20.64 29.70 -40.81
C TYR A 22 -19.75 28.71 -41.55
N ASP A 23 -18.44 28.79 -41.33
CA ASP A 23 -17.50 27.83 -41.89
C ASP A 23 -17.38 26.61 -40.98
N GLN A 24 -17.56 25.44 -41.60
CA GLN A 24 -17.53 24.13 -40.97
C GLN A 24 -16.07 23.73 -40.74
N HIS A 25 -15.65 23.67 -39.47
CA HIS A 25 -14.38 23.01 -39.13
C HIS A 25 -14.59 21.49 -39.04
N GLU A 26 -14.35 20.88 -40.20
CA GLU A 26 -13.76 19.56 -40.47
C GLU A 26 -13.41 18.71 -39.22
N HIS A 27 -14.11 17.58 -39.08
CA HIS A 27 -13.78 16.52 -38.12
C HIS A 27 -12.46 15.85 -38.51
N SER A 28 -11.34 16.39 -38.01
CA SER A 28 -10.14 15.61 -37.78
C SER A 28 -10.49 14.46 -36.83
N LYS A 29 -10.46 13.23 -37.36
CA LYS A 29 -10.35 12.02 -36.54
C LYS A 29 -8.97 12.06 -35.88
N HIS A 30 -8.86 12.77 -34.76
CA HIS A 30 -7.87 12.39 -33.77
C HIS A 30 -8.35 11.06 -33.18
N ASP A 31 -7.59 10.00 -33.48
CA ASP A 31 -7.39 8.90 -32.54
C ASP A 31 -7.05 9.56 -31.20
N GLN A 32 -8.07 9.75 -30.38
CA GLN A 32 -7.86 9.90 -28.96
C GLN A 32 -7.57 8.49 -28.47
N ASP A 33 -6.30 8.11 -28.54
CA ASP A 33 -5.72 7.29 -27.49
C ASP A 33 -6.06 8.01 -26.19
N VAL A 34 -7.19 7.65 -25.60
CA VAL A 34 -7.50 7.98 -24.22
C VAL A 34 -6.44 7.20 -23.45
N ASP A 35 -5.37 7.90 -23.09
CA ASP A 35 -4.44 7.50 -22.03
C ASP A 35 -5.27 7.36 -20.76
N ASN A 36 -5.88 6.18 -20.63
CA ASN A 36 -6.73 5.80 -19.53
C ASN A 36 -5.75 5.44 -18.41
N THR A 37 -5.20 6.49 -17.78
CA THR A 37 -4.22 6.44 -16.69
C THR A 37 -4.58 5.29 -15.76
N LEU A 38 -3.88 4.17 -15.90
CA LEU A 38 -4.16 2.97 -15.11
C LEU A 38 -4.05 3.38 -13.64
N LEU A 39 -5.13 3.17 -12.87
CA LEU A 39 -5.13 3.44 -11.43
C LEU A 39 -4.13 2.53 -10.68
N VAL A 40 -3.52 1.56 -11.34
CA VAL A 40 -2.56 0.62 -10.79
C VAL A 40 -1.30 0.62 -11.64
N GLU A 41 -0.15 0.55 -10.97
CA GLU A 41 1.19 0.53 -11.58
C GLU A 41 1.94 -0.74 -11.15
N PRO A 42 2.85 -1.26 -11.98
CA PRO A 42 3.70 -2.38 -11.60
C PRO A 42 4.67 -1.99 -10.48
N ILE A 43 5.14 -2.97 -9.70
CA ILE A 43 6.24 -2.73 -8.76
C ILE A 43 7.52 -2.39 -9.54
N PRO A 44 8.28 -1.35 -9.15
CA PRO A 44 9.60 -1.08 -9.71
C PRO A 44 10.57 -2.25 -9.48
N GLN A 45 11.33 -2.61 -10.52
CA GLN A 45 12.33 -3.67 -10.43
C GLN A 45 13.55 -3.25 -9.60
N ASP A 46 13.96 -1.99 -9.76
CA ASP A 46 15.12 -1.44 -9.08
C ASP A 46 14.72 -0.74 -7.79
N ILE A 47 15.50 -1.01 -6.74
CA ILE A 47 15.38 -0.37 -5.43
C ILE A 47 16.70 0.31 -5.08
N ASP A 48 16.63 1.59 -4.70
CA ASP A 48 17.79 2.33 -4.22
C ASP A 48 17.89 2.13 -2.70
N VAL A 49 18.75 1.19 -2.28
CA VAL A 49 18.96 0.83 -0.88
C VAL A 49 20.44 0.56 -0.63
N ASN A 50 20.91 0.92 0.56
CA ASN A 50 22.25 0.54 1.00
C ASN A 50 22.25 -0.88 1.59
N ARG A 51 22.95 -1.81 0.91
CA ARG A 51 22.99 -3.22 1.28
C ARG A 51 23.54 -3.48 2.69
N ASP A 52 24.61 -2.80 3.10
CA ASP A 52 25.23 -3.02 4.42
C ASP A 52 24.32 -2.53 5.55
N ILE A 53 23.62 -1.41 5.34
CA ILE A 53 22.61 -0.90 6.26
C ILE A 53 21.39 -1.85 6.30
N ALA A 54 20.96 -2.36 5.14
CA ALA A 54 19.89 -3.35 5.07
C ALA A 54 20.26 -4.67 5.75
N LYS A 55 21.51 -5.12 5.66
CA LYS A 55 21.99 -6.31 6.39
C LYS A 55 21.95 -6.09 7.90
N LEU A 56 22.39 -4.91 8.38
CA LEU A 56 22.23 -4.54 9.78
C LEU A 56 20.75 -4.56 10.20
N GLY A 57 19.86 -3.99 9.38
CA GLY A 57 18.42 -4.02 9.60
C GLY A 57 17.84 -5.43 9.65
N TRP A 58 18.28 -6.32 8.76
CA TRP A 58 17.87 -7.73 8.74
C TRP A 58 18.27 -8.45 10.03
N VAL A 59 19.48 -8.24 10.53
CA VAL A 59 19.92 -8.81 11.82
C VAL A 59 19.05 -8.29 12.96
N LEU A 60 18.79 -6.98 13.02
CA LEU A 60 17.91 -6.37 14.03
C LEU A 60 16.47 -6.91 13.94
N PHE A 61 15.93 -7.09 12.73
CA PHE A 61 14.57 -7.57 12.49
C PHE A 61 14.34 -8.98 13.06
N ASN A 62 15.37 -9.81 13.02
CA ASN A 62 15.36 -11.18 13.52
C ASN A 62 15.70 -11.31 15.01
N ASP A 63 16.18 -10.25 15.67
CA ASP A 63 16.73 -10.34 17.01
C ASP A 63 15.64 -10.24 18.09
N PRO A 64 15.34 -11.33 18.83
CA PRO A 64 14.32 -11.29 19.87
C PRO A 64 14.79 -10.52 21.11
N ASN A 65 16.10 -10.24 21.26
CA ASN A 65 16.61 -9.49 22.41
C ASN A 65 16.20 -8.01 22.40
N LEU A 66 15.56 -7.55 21.32
CA LEU A 66 14.96 -6.23 21.26
C LEU A 66 13.66 -6.15 22.09
N SER A 67 12.98 -7.27 22.37
CA SER A 67 11.83 -7.29 23.30
C SER A 67 12.26 -7.38 24.76
N SER A 68 11.41 -6.92 25.68
CA SER A 68 11.72 -6.93 27.11
C SER A 68 11.94 -8.32 27.70
N ASN A 69 11.30 -9.34 27.12
CA ASN A 69 11.44 -10.74 27.54
C ASN A 69 12.43 -11.55 26.68
N GLN A 70 13.08 -10.91 25.70
CA GLN A 70 14.06 -11.54 24.80
C GLN A 70 13.49 -12.72 23.98
N ALA A 71 12.19 -12.70 23.68
CA ALA A 71 11.48 -13.78 23.01
C ALA A 71 10.65 -13.34 21.80
N VAL A 72 10.54 -12.04 21.52
CA VAL A 72 9.73 -11.50 20.42
C VAL A 72 10.61 -10.61 19.55
N SER A 73 10.67 -10.92 18.26
CA SER A 73 11.30 -10.12 17.22
C SER A 73 10.26 -9.58 16.25
N CYS A 74 10.65 -8.71 15.31
CA CYS A 74 9.76 -8.33 14.21
C CYS A 74 9.35 -9.58 13.40
N GLU A 75 10.31 -10.49 13.18
CA GLU A 75 10.09 -11.76 12.50
C GLU A 75 9.07 -12.67 13.17
N SER A 76 8.88 -12.57 14.49
CA SER A 76 7.90 -13.40 15.21
C SER A 76 6.46 -13.20 14.72
N CYS A 77 6.14 -12.01 14.18
CA CYS A 77 4.82 -11.69 13.63
C CYS A 77 4.85 -11.50 12.10
N HIS A 78 6.02 -11.30 11.51
CA HIS A 78 6.22 -10.94 10.12
C HIS A 78 7.10 -11.94 9.36
N ASP A 79 6.72 -13.22 9.45
CA ASP A 79 7.47 -14.39 8.95
C ASP A 79 8.02 -14.21 7.52
N LEU A 80 9.30 -13.87 7.45
CA LEU A 80 10.05 -13.69 6.21
C LEU A 80 10.20 -15.00 5.45
N ALA A 81 10.15 -16.16 6.10
CA ALA A 81 10.29 -17.46 5.45
C ALA A 81 9.09 -17.82 4.57
N THR A 82 7.92 -17.23 4.85
CA THR A 82 6.67 -17.49 4.12
C THR A 82 6.22 -16.28 3.30
N ASN A 83 5.35 -15.45 3.85
CA ASN A 83 4.63 -14.38 3.13
C ASN A 83 4.85 -13.00 3.76
N GLY A 84 5.77 -12.86 4.72
CA GLY A 84 6.04 -11.64 5.48
C GLY A 84 5.02 -11.34 6.59
N ALA A 85 4.15 -12.29 6.93
CA ALA A 85 3.10 -12.20 7.96
C ALA A 85 2.87 -13.55 8.65
N GLU A 86 2.32 -13.55 9.86
CA GLU A 86 1.92 -14.80 10.49
C GLU A 86 0.55 -15.29 9.99
N THR A 87 0.31 -16.60 10.09
CA THR A 87 -0.96 -17.25 9.68
C THR A 87 -2.01 -17.29 10.80
N THR A 88 -1.75 -16.61 11.92
CA THR A 88 -2.66 -16.56 13.07
C THR A 88 -3.69 -15.43 12.90
N ARG A 89 -4.80 -15.53 13.64
CA ARG A 89 -5.87 -14.53 13.58
C ARG A 89 -5.40 -13.16 14.03
N VAL A 90 -4.64 -13.11 15.12
CA VAL A 90 -4.13 -11.91 15.77
C VAL A 90 -2.82 -12.29 16.47
N SER A 91 -1.86 -11.36 16.46
CA SER A 91 -0.51 -11.60 16.97
C SER A 91 -0.48 -11.84 18.47
N THR A 92 0.52 -12.60 18.92
CA THR A 92 0.81 -12.79 20.35
C THR A 92 2.19 -12.20 20.65
N GLY A 93 2.23 -11.17 21.49
CA GLY A 93 3.47 -10.54 21.94
C GLY A 93 3.82 -10.89 23.39
N VAL A 94 4.67 -10.05 24.00
CA VAL A 94 5.23 -10.27 25.35
C VAL A 94 4.15 -10.52 26.40
N ASN A 95 3.13 -9.67 26.47
CA ASN A 95 2.09 -9.75 27.50
C ASN A 95 0.76 -10.38 27.00
N GLY A 96 0.79 -11.12 25.89
CA GLY A 96 -0.34 -11.90 25.39
C GLY A 96 -0.86 -11.46 24.03
N ILE A 97 -2.14 -11.75 23.77
CA ILE A 97 -2.75 -11.63 22.45
C ILE A 97 -3.13 -10.16 22.16
N GLY A 98 -2.72 -9.66 21.01
CA GLY A 98 -3.08 -8.35 20.49
C GLY A 98 -4.49 -8.27 19.91
N LEU A 99 -4.83 -7.11 19.34
CA LEU A 99 -6.16 -6.86 18.76
C LEU A 99 -6.24 -7.17 17.27
N ARG A 100 -5.11 -7.16 16.56
CA ARG A 100 -5.08 -7.13 15.10
C ARG A 100 -4.24 -8.24 14.48
N ASN A 101 -4.62 -8.65 13.28
CA ASN A 101 -3.83 -9.50 12.41
C ASN A 101 -2.58 -8.74 11.93
N SER A 102 -1.43 -9.40 11.90
CA SER A 102 -0.19 -8.83 11.36
C SER A 102 -0.31 -8.66 9.85
N LEU A 103 -0.02 -7.47 9.35
CA LEU A 103 0.09 -7.22 7.91
C LEU A 103 1.43 -7.76 7.38
N THR A 104 1.48 -8.14 6.10
CA THR A 104 2.77 -8.48 5.49
C THR A 104 3.75 -7.31 5.48
N VAL A 105 5.02 -7.56 5.76
CA VAL A 105 6.11 -6.60 5.55
C VAL A 105 6.51 -6.49 4.08
N PHE A 106 6.18 -7.48 3.25
CA PHE A 106 6.47 -7.44 1.83
C PHE A 106 5.71 -6.29 1.15
N ASN A 107 6.43 -5.53 0.32
CA ASN A 107 5.97 -4.31 -0.34
C ASN A 107 5.50 -3.20 0.62
N SER A 108 5.72 -3.31 1.93
CA SER A 108 5.20 -2.33 2.89
C SER A 108 5.82 -0.94 2.71
N ALA A 109 7.02 -0.85 2.15
CA ALA A 109 7.68 0.39 1.76
C ALA A 109 6.94 1.19 0.67
N LEU A 110 6.05 0.54 -0.08
CA LEU A 110 5.21 1.20 -1.10
C LEU A 110 3.94 1.82 -0.51
N ASN A 111 3.70 1.67 0.80
CA ASN A 111 2.56 2.30 1.47
C ASN A 111 2.80 3.79 1.69
N TYR A 112 1.73 4.59 1.66
CA TYR A 112 1.75 5.99 2.08
C TYR A 112 1.29 6.16 3.54
N ARG A 113 0.52 5.19 4.06
CA ARG A 113 0.06 5.12 5.45
C ARG A 113 0.42 3.77 6.04
N PHE A 114 0.75 3.72 7.32
CA PHE A 114 1.15 2.51 8.01
C PHE A 114 0.19 2.18 9.17
N PHE A 115 0.28 0.95 9.69
CA PHE A 115 -0.72 0.28 10.54
C PHE A 115 -2.09 0.10 9.86
N TRP A 116 -2.97 -0.66 10.51
CA TRP A 116 -4.37 -0.80 10.11
C TRP A 116 -5.19 0.48 10.28
N ASP A 117 -4.82 1.38 11.19
CA ASP A 117 -5.53 2.64 11.43
C ASP A 117 -4.93 3.84 10.67
N GLY A 118 -3.81 3.64 9.97
CA GLY A 118 -3.18 4.69 9.17
C GLY A 118 -2.48 5.78 9.99
N ARG A 119 -2.16 5.53 11.28
CA ARG A 119 -1.64 6.55 12.21
C ARG A 119 -0.21 7.00 11.93
N ALA A 120 0.58 6.23 11.18
CA ALA A 120 1.95 6.56 10.82
C ALA A 120 2.08 6.87 9.32
N ASN A 121 2.99 7.78 8.97
CA ASN A 121 3.23 8.24 7.60
C ASN A 121 4.60 7.81 7.04
N THR A 122 5.44 7.18 7.86
CA THR A 122 6.76 6.68 7.47
C THR A 122 6.97 5.27 8.02
N LEU A 123 7.86 4.50 7.38
CA LEU A 123 8.28 3.19 7.89
C LEU A 123 8.98 3.34 9.26
N GLU A 124 9.76 4.40 9.43
CA GLU A 124 10.46 4.71 10.66
C GLU A 124 9.49 4.97 11.82
N ASP A 125 8.40 5.69 11.60
CA ASP A 125 7.37 5.93 12.61
C ASP A 125 6.55 4.68 12.90
N GLN A 126 6.37 3.80 11.90
CA GLN A 126 5.76 2.48 12.09
C GLN A 126 6.55 1.63 13.08
N ILE A 127 7.89 1.67 13.05
CA ILE A 127 8.77 0.84 13.91
C ILE A 127 8.61 1.15 15.41
N ASP A 128 8.29 2.40 15.78
CA ASP A 128 8.14 2.78 17.19
C ASP A 128 6.95 2.09 17.89
N GLY A 129 5.89 1.80 17.13
CA GLY A 129 4.67 1.16 17.64
C GLY A 129 4.91 -0.24 18.26
N PRO A 130 5.38 -1.23 17.48
CA PRO A 130 5.62 -2.58 17.99
C PRO A 130 6.63 -2.62 19.14
N ILE A 131 7.68 -1.80 19.06
CA ILE A 131 8.73 -1.74 20.08
C ILE A 131 8.16 -1.41 21.45
N THR A 132 7.26 -0.42 21.54
CA THR A 132 6.76 0.11 22.82
C THR A 132 5.42 -0.49 23.25
N ASN A 133 4.74 -1.27 22.39
CA ASN A 133 3.45 -1.84 22.71
C ASN A 133 3.60 -3.06 23.65
N PRO A 134 2.94 -3.07 24.83
CA PRO A 134 3.04 -4.18 25.78
C PRO A 134 2.51 -5.52 25.25
N LEU A 135 1.62 -5.50 24.24
CA LEU A 135 1.10 -6.71 23.59
C LEU A 135 1.92 -7.10 22.35
N GLU A 136 3.05 -6.45 22.10
CA GLU A 136 3.98 -6.74 21.00
C GLU A 136 5.39 -6.98 21.59
N MET A 137 6.31 -6.01 21.56
CA MET A 137 7.69 -6.19 22.06
C MET A 137 7.92 -5.65 23.48
N ASP A 138 7.03 -4.81 24.01
CA ASP A 138 7.05 -4.29 25.40
C ASP A 138 8.41 -3.72 25.86
N SER A 139 9.12 -3.04 24.96
CA SER A 139 10.49 -2.56 25.17
C SER A 139 10.57 -1.03 25.13
N ASP A 140 11.77 -0.49 25.36
CA ASP A 140 12.05 0.93 25.24
C ASP A 140 13.39 1.20 24.55
N TRP A 141 13.48 2.37 23.91
CA TRP A 141 14.66 2.75 23.13
C TRP A 141 15.96 2.83 23.96
N PRO A 142 15.98 3.42 25.17
CA PRO A 142 17.17 3.38 26.02
C PRO A 142 17.70 1.97 26.34
N GLN A 143 16.81 0.98 26.50
CA GLN A 143 17.20 -0.41 26.72
C GLN A 143 17.79 -1.03 25.44
N ILE A 144 17.12 -0.84 24.30
CA ILE A 144 17.58 -1.31 23.00
C ILE A 144 18.95 -0.72 22.65
N GLU A 145 19.13 0.60 22.76
CA GLU A 145 20.40 1.27 22.50
C GLU A 145 21.52 0.72 23.40
N ARG A 146 21.23 0.50 24.68
CA ARG A 146 22.19 -0.07 25.63
C ARG A 146 22.57 -1.51 25.26
N TYR A 147 21.62 -2.31 24.81
CA TYR A 147 21.85 -3.67 24.35
C TYR A 147 22.74 -3.68 23.10
N VAL A 148 22.33 -2.95 22.04
CA VAL A 148 23.04 -2.86 20.76
C VAL A 148 24.46 -2.30 20.96
N SER A 149 24.62 -1.24 21.78
CA SER A 149 25.93 -0.63 22.06
C SER A 149 26.87 -1.49 22.93
N ARG A 150 26.38 -2.55 23.58
CA ARG A 150 27.21 -3.49 24.34
C ARG A 150 27.63 -4.71 23.53
N SER A 151 26.90 -5.04 22.47
CA SER A 151 27.19 -6.18 21.61
C SER A 151 28.39 -5.90 20.70
N ALA A 152 29.39 -6.79 20.72
CA ALA A 152 30.54 -6.70 19.83
C ALA A 152 30.14 -6.94 18.36
N SER A 153 29.18 -7.83 18.11
CA SER A 153 28.68 -8.10 16.75
C SER A 153 27.95 -6.90 16.18
N TYR A 154 27.10 -6.22 16.96
CA TYR A 154 26.45 -5.00 16.48
C TYR A 154 27.45 -3.87 16.23
N LYS A 155 28.44 -3.65 17.11
CA LYS A 155 29.48 -2.64 16.83
C LYS A 155 30.17 -2.87 15.49
N GLN A 156 30.45 -4.13 15.15
CA GLN A 156 31.02 -4.49 13.86
C GLN A 156 30.04 -4.21 12.71
N LEU A 157 28.77 -4.61 12.83
CA LEU A 157 27.75 -4.35 11.80
C LEU A 157 27.54 -2.84 11.56
N PHE A 158 27.48 -2.03 12.61
CA PHE A 158 27.37 -0.57 12.49
C PHE A 158 28.62 0.07 11.87
N SER A 159 29.81 -0.46 12.14
CA SER A 159 31.04 0.01 11.47
C SER A 159 31.02 -0.33 9.98
N SER A 160 30.63 -1.56 9.62
CA SER A 160 30.48 -1.97 8.20
C SER A 160 29.40 -1.17 7.47
N ALA A 161 28.33 -0.78 8.17
CA ALA A 161 27.25 0.03 7.64
C ALA A 161 27.59 1.54 7.65
N ASN A 162 28.72 1.93 7.07
CA ASN A 162 29.22 3.31 6.96
C ASN A 162 29.52 4.02 8.30
N ASP A 163 30.06 3.30 9.29
CA ASP A 163 30.40 3.85 10.61
C ASP A 163 29.27 4.66 11.27
N LEU A 164 28.03 4.20 11.06
CA LEU A 164 26.86 4.88 11.62
C LEU A 164 26.87 4.82 13.16
N PRO A 165 26.42 5.90 13.85
CA PRO A 165 26.34 5.89 15.30
C PRO A 165 25.24 4.94 15.79
N ILE A 166 25.49 4.24 16.89
CA ILE A 166 24.44 3.43 17.53
C ILE A 166 23.50 4.37 18.28
N SER A 167 22.31 4.58 17.72
CA SER A 167 21.24 5.41 18.25
C SER A 167 19.88 4.87 17.81
N ARG A 168 18.79 5.29 18.47
CA ARG A 168 17.40 5.02 18.08
C ARG A 168 17.18 5.32 16.61
N ASP A 169 17.58 6.50 16.15
CA ASP A 169 17.30 6.94 14.78
C ASP A 169 18.03 6.07 13.76
N THR A 170 19.28 5.68 14.06
CA THR A 170 20.05 4.79 13.19
C THR A 170 19.50 3.37 13.19
N ILE A 171 19.05 2.85 14.33
CA ILE A 171 18.41 1.53 14.42
C ILE A 171 17.10 1.52 13.63
N ARG A 172 16.27 2.55 13.79
CA ARG A 172 15.03 2.73 13.00
C ARG A 172 15.33 2.80 11.51
N PHE A 173 16.35 3.57 11.14
CA PHE A 173 16.77 3.70 9.74
C PHE A 173 17.24 2.36 9.17
N ALA A 174 18.06 1.59 9.88
CA ALA A 174 18.53 0.29 9.41
C ALA A 174 17.36 -0.70 9.22
N LEU A 175 16.45 -0.78 10.18
CA LEU A 175 15.23 -1.59 10.07
C LEU A 175 14.37 -1.16 8.87
N ALA A 176 14.15 0.14 8.68
CA ALA A 176 13.40 0.66 7.54
C ALA A 176 14.10 0.36 6.20
N GLU A 177 15.42 0.48 6.16
CA GLU A 177 16.22 0.16 4.97
C GLU A 177 16.10 -1.32 4.59
N PHE A 178 16.16 -2.21 5.58
CA PHE A 178 15.88 -3.62 5.36
C PHE A 178 14.46 -3.84 4.80
N VAL A 179 13.44 -3.23 5.41
CA VAL A 179 12.06 -3.38 4.94
C VAL A 179 11.86 -2.84 3.52
N ARG A 180 12.59 -1.80 3.09
CA ARG A 180 12.59 -1.32 1.69
C ARG A 180 13.07 -2.36 0.70
N THR A 181 13.94 -3.28 1.13
CA THR A 181 14.42 -4.39 0.30
C THR A 181 13.40 -5.48 0.05
N LEU A 182 12.32 -5.51 0.84
CA LEU A 182 11.31 -6.57 0.81
C LEU A 182 10.23 -6.36 -0.26
N GLN A 183 10.63 -5.93 -1.46
CA GLN A 183 9.72 -5.81 -2.60
C GLN A 183 9.62 -7.14 -3.35
N THR A 184 8.44 -7.42 -3.90
CA THR A 184 8.15 -8.64 -4.66
C THR A 184 7.67 -8.28 -6.08
N PRO A 185 8.57 -7.83 -6.97
CA PRO A 185 8.21 -7.54 -8.35
C PRO A 185 7.88 -8.81 -9.14
N ASP A 186 7.59 -8.67 -10.44
CA ASP A 186 7.38 -9.79 -11.37
C ASP A 186 6.19 -10.71 -11.09
N SER A 187 5.18 -10.22 -10.37
CA SER A 187 3.88 -10.91 -10.33
C SER A 187 3.32 -11.06 -11.75
N THR A 188 2.44 -12.06 -11.95
CA THR A 188 1.76 -12.22 -13.25
C THR A 188 1.03 -10.95 -13.67
N PHE A 189 0.46 -10.23 -12.72
CA PHE A 189 -0.17 -8.94 -12.99
C PHE A 189 0.84 -7.82 -13.31
N ASP A 190 2.01 -7.78 -12.66
CA ASP A 190 3.04 -6.79 -13.01
C ASP A 190 3.51 -6.97 -14.46
N ARG A 191 3.71 -8.21 -14.92
CA ARG A 191 4.06 -8.49 -16.33
C ARG A 191 2.97 -8.03 -17.30
N PHE A 192 1.69 -8.25 -16.94
CA PHE A 192 0.56 -7.73 -17.71
C PHE A 192 0.58 -6.20 -17.80
N LEU A 193 0.79 -5.50 -16.68
CA LEU A 193 0.89 -4.05 -16.64
C LEU A 193 2.10 -3.50 -17.42
N GLN A 194 3.15 -4.30 -17.56
CA GLN A 194 4.34 -3.98 -18.37
C GLN A 194 4.17 -4.28 -19.87
N GLY A 195 2.99 -4.74 -20.29
CA GLY A 195 2.65 -4.92 -21.70
C GLY A 195 2.64 -6.37 -22.20
N ASP A 196 2.88 -7.37 -21.34
CA ASP A 196 2.63 -8.77 -21.70
C ASP A 196 1.13 -9.05 -21.68
N SER A 197 0.47 -8.79 -22.82
CA SER A 197 -0.96 -9.00 -23.01
C SER A 197 -1.38 -10.48 -22.89
N THR A 198 -0.43 -11.41 -22.80
CA THR A 198 -0.66 -12.85 -22.66
C THR A 198 -0.40 -13.37 -21.25
N ALA A 199 0.06 -12.52 -20.33
CA ALA A 199 0.36 -12.92 -18.96
C ALA A 199 -0.87 -13.41 -18.19
N LEU A 200 -2.05 -12.80 -18.44
CA LEU A 200 -3.31 -13.19 -17.82
C LEU A 200 -4.07 -14.20 -18.70
N SER A 201 -4.60 -15.23 -18.07
CA SER A 201 -5.63 -16.09 -18.65
C SER A 201 -6.95 -15.32 -18.86
N ALA A 202 -7.85 -15.90 -19.65
CA ALA A 202 -9.18 -15.32 -19.87
C ALA A 202 -10.00 -15.19 -18.57
N GLN A 203 -9.77 -16.04 -17.56
CA GLN A 203 -10.45 -15.94 -16.27
C GLN A 203 -9.93 -14.77 -15.44
N GLU A 204 -8.61 -14.65 -15.33
CA GLU A 204 -7.95 -13.58 -14.58
C GLU A 204 -8.25 -12.21 -15.21
N LEU A 205 -8.33 -12.14 -16.54
CA LEU A 205 -8.72 -10.91 -17.23
C LEU A 205 -10.16 -10.48 -16.89
N ARG A 206 -11.14 -11.40 -16.91
CA ARG A 206 -12.51 -11.10 -16.46
C ARG A 206 -12.55 -10.67 -14.99
N GLY A 207 -11.72 -11.28 -14.15
CA GLY A 207 -11.53 -10.89 -12.76
C GLY A 207 -11.06 -9.45 -12.61
N TRP A 208 -10.04 -9.06 -13.38
CA TRP A 208 -9.51 -7.71 -13.42
C TRP A 208 -10.53 -6.69 -13.95
N GLU A 209 -11.24 -7.01 -15.03
CA GLU A 209 -12.32 -6.18 -15.58
C GLU A 209 -13.44 -5.97 -14.56
N THR A 210 -13.84 -7.04 -13.87
CA THR A 210 -14.85 -6.98 -12.81
C THR A 210 -14.35 -6.11 -11.66
N PHE A 211 -13.12 -6.32 -11.18
CA PHE A 211 -12.52 -5.56 -10.09
C PHE A 211 -12.53 -4.05 -10.35
N GLN A 212 -12.27 -3.64 -11.59
CA GLN A 212 -12.37 -2.25 -12.02
C GLN A 212 -13.82 -1.77 -12.06
N THR A 213 -14.69 -2.52 -12.74
CA THR A 213 -16.07 -2.11 -13.04
C THR A 213 -16.92 -1.98 -11.78
N VAL A 214 -16.74 -2.87 -10.80
CA VAL A 214 -17.47 -2.83 -9.52
C VAL A 214 -16.89 -1.81 -8.53
N GLY A 215 -15.74 -1.20 -8.87
CA GLY A 215 -15.17 -0.09 -8.12
C GLY A 215 -14.15 -0.48 -7.02
N CYS A 216 -13.71 -1.74 -6.93
CA CYS A 216 -12.67 -2.14 -5.98
C CYS A 216 -11.38 -1.31 -6.17
N VAL A 217 -11.02 -1.05 -7.44
CA VAL A 217 -9.86 -0.26 -7.83
C VAL A 217 -9.87 1.18 -7.30
N GLN A 218 -11.05 1.74 -6.98
CA GLN A 218 -11.15 3.11 -6.45
C GLN A 218 -10.51 3.25 -5.05
N CYS A 219 -10.41 2.14 -4.31
CA CYS A 219 -9.73 2.10 -3.02
C CYS A 219 -8.38 1.38 -3.10
N HIS A 220 -8.32 0.32 -3.91
CA HIS A 220 -7.17 -0.53 -4.09
C HIS A 220 -6.40 -0.13 -5.35
N GLN A 221 -5.64 0.96 -5.25
CA GLN A 221 -4.94 1.62 -6.35
C GLN A 221 -3.44 1.86 -6.06
N GLY A 222 -2.73 2.36 -7.05
CA GLY A 222 -1.31 2.69 -7.02
C GLY A 222 -0.42 1.46 -7.08
N LYS A 223 0.87 1.68 -6.86
CA LYS A 223 1.90 0.63 -6.93
C LYS A 223 1.66 -0.53 -5.98
N ASN A 224 0.99 -0.34 -4.84
CA ASN A 224 0.72 -1.41 -3.87
C ASN A 224 -0.73 -1.91 -3.91
N ILE A 225 -1.56 -1.43 -4.85
CA ILE A 225 -2.96 -1.84 -4.99
C ILE A 225 -3.70 -1.68 -3.65
N GLY A 226 -3.53 -0.51 -3.04
CA GLY A 226 -3.90 -0.19 -1.66
C GLY A 226 -2.75 0.44 -0.89
N GLY A 227 -2.93 0.58 0.42
CA GLY A 227 -1.93 1.09 1.36
C GLY A 227 -1.74 2.60 1.38
N ASN A 228 -2.51 3.34 0.57
CA ASN A 228 -2.39 4.78 0.39
C ASN A 228 -3.53 5.61 0.99
N MET A 229 -4.65 4.98 1.37
CA MET A 229 -5.82 5.69 1.87
C MET A 229 -6.44 5.04 3.11
N ILE A 230 -7.21 5.85 3.83
CA ILE A 230 -8.03 5.41 4.96
C ILE A 230 -9.49 5.50 4.54
N GLN A 231 -10.25 4.44 4.76
CA GLN A 231 -11.66 4.35 4.42
C GLN A 231 -12.47 3.74 5.54
N LYS A 232 -13.76 4.07 5.57
CA LYS A 232 -14.69 3.44 6.49
C LYS A 232 -14.91 1.99 6.08
N PHE A 233 -14.69 1.05 6.99
CA PHE A 233 -14.98 -0.36 6.80
C PHE A 233 -16.45 -0.64 7.11
N GLY A 234 -17.15 -1.26 6.17
CA GLY A 234 -18.61 -1.42 6.19
C GLY A 234 -19.38 -0.13 5.88
N TYR A 235 -19.19 0.45 4.69
CA TYR A 235 -19.90 1.66 4.26
C TYR A 235 -21.42 1.45 4.11
N PHE A 236 -21.82 0.38 3.41
CA PHE A 236 -23.23 0.05 3.16
C PHE A 236 -23.80 -0.92 4.20
N THR A 237 -23.01 -1.93 4.60
CA THR A 237 -23.40 -2.90 5.62
C THR A 237 -22.36 -2.90 6.73
N SER A 238 -22.80 -2.76 7.99
CA SER A 238 -21.90 -2.87 9.13
C SER A 238 -21.27 -4.27 9.19
N ILE A 239 -19.96 -4.31 9.07
CA ILE A 239 -19.11 -5.51 9.22
C ILE A 239 -18.06 -5.25 10.31
N ASN A 240 -18.37 -4.38 11.25
CA ASN A 240 -17.41 -3.85 12.21
C ASN A 240 -17.20 -4.77 13.42
N SER A 241 -16.00 -4.75 13.97
CA SER A 241 -15.67 -5.37 15.24
C SER A 241 -15.90 -4.35 16.37
N PRO A 242 -16.71 -4.63 17.40
CA PRO A 242 -16.94 -3.66 18.48
C PRO A 242 -15.68 -3.42 19.33
N GLN A 243 -14.72 -4.34 19.33
CA GLN A 243 -13.46 -4.21 20.06
C GLN A 243 -12.43 -3.31 19.35
N ASP A 244 -12.51 -3.17 18.02
CA ASP A 244 -11.58 -2.38 17.23
C ASP A 244 -12.34 -1.31 16.43
N THR A 245 -12.28 -0.07 16.91
CA THR A 245 -12.92 1.08 16.26
C THR A 245 -12.02 1.75 15.22
N GLY A 246 -10.89 1.14 14.87
CA GLY A 246 -9.96 1.66 13.86
C GLY A 246 -9.27 2.94 14.32
N LYS A 247 -9.20 3.92 13.42
CA LYS A 247 -8.61 5.25 13.65
C LYS A 247 -9.13 5.95 14.90
N HIS A 248 -10.41 5.72 15.26
CA HIS A 248 -11.01 6.28 16.47
C HIS A 248 -10.24 5.94 17.76
N LEU A 249 -9.58 4.78 17.85
CA LEU A 249 -8.79 4.43 19.05
C LEU A 249 -7.59 5.37 19.29
N ILE A 250 -7.21 6.15 18.29
CA ILE A 250 -6.09 7.10 18.36
C ILE A 250 -6.59 8.55 18.52
N THR A 251 -7.76 8.87 17.95
CA THR A 251 -8.27 10.26 17.92
C THR A 251 -9.34 10.56 18.96
N ASP A 252 -10.02 9.53 19.48
CA ASP A 252 -11.22 9.63 20.35
C ASP A 252 -12.38 10.44 19.73
N GLN A 253 -12.35 10.67 18.42
CA GLN A 253 -13.35 11.44 17.70
C GLN A 253 -14.38 10.53 17.05
N GLY A 254 -15.65 10.63 17.45
CA GLY A 254 -16.71 9.71 17.03
C GLY A 254 -16.87 9.52 15.51
N GLN A 255 -16.52 10.52 14.70
CA GLN A 255 -16.55 10.45 13.23
C GLN A 255 -15.47 9.53 12.63
N ASP A 256 -14.39 9.24 13.36
CA ASP A 256 -13.31 8.34 12.92
C ASP A 256 -13.60 6.86 13.19
N LYS A 257 -14.78 6.53 13.73
CA LYS A 257 -15.14 5.14 14.04
C LYS A 257 -15.16 4.28 12.78
N PHE A 258 -14.43 3.18 12.87
CA PHE A 258 -14.30 2.14 11.86
C PHE A 258 -13.62 2.60 10.56
N TYR A 259 -12.80 3.65 10.65
CA TYR A 259 -11.89 4.00 9.58
C TYR A 259 -10.60 3.18 9.71
N PHE A 260 -10.23 2.51 8.63
CA PHE A 260 -9.03 1.70 8.53
C PHE A 260 -8.29 2.05 7.25
N ARG A 261 -6.97 1.92 7.27
CA ARG A 261 -6.17 1.92 6.06
C ARG A 261 -6.63 0.78 5.15
N VAL A 262 -6.84 1.10 3.88
CA VAL A 262 -7.08 0.10 2.84
C VAL A 262 -5.79 -0.70 2.67
N ALA A 263 -5.81 -1.99 3.01
CA ALA A 263 -4.61 -2.82 2.92
C ALA A 263 -4.18 -3.04 1.45
N SER A 264 -2.88 -3.28 1.25
CA SER A 264 -2.35 -3.72 -0.05
C SER A 264 -2.97 -5.08 -0.42
N LEU A 265 -3.24 -5.27 -1.71
CA LEU A 265 -3.66 -6.56 -2.25
C LEU A 265 -2.51 -7.36 -2.88
N ARG A 266 -1.28 -6.83 -2.88
CA ARG A 266 -0.13 -7.60 -3.34
C ARG A 266 0.14 -8.77 -2.41
N ASN A 267 0.37 -9.94 -2.99
CA ASN A 267 0.49 -11.21 -2.28
C ASN A 267 -0.73 -11.60 -1.42
N VAL A 268 -1.91 -10.97 -1.63
CA VAL A 268 -3.08 -11.21 -0.76
C VAL A 268 -3.51 -12.67 -0.75
N ALA A 269 -3.37 -13.39 -1.87
CA ALA A 269 -3.68 -14.81 -1.94
C ALA A 269 -2.79 -15.70 -1.06
N GLN A 270 -1.65 -15.17 -0.60
CA GLN A 270 -0.71 -15.87 0.25
C GLN A 270 -0.76 -15.42 1.71
N THR A 271 -1.54 -14.40 2.07
CA THR A 271 -1.58 -13.82 3.43
C THR A 271 -2.91 -14.00 4.18
N PRO A 272 -3.47 -15.23 4.29
CA PRO A 272 -4.58 -15.45 5.21
C PRO A 272 -4.08 -15.45 6.66
N PRO A 273 -4.94 -15.10 7.64
CA PRO A 273 -6.33 -14.71 7.49
C PRO A 273 -6.53 -13.23 7.16
N TYR A 274 -7.73 -12.87 6.70
CA TYR A 274 -8.04 -11.56 6.15
C TYR A 274 -8.77 -10.62 7.13
N PHE A 275 -8.62 -9.32 6.85
CA PHE A 275 -9.08 -8.16 7.61
C PHE A 275 -8.29 -7.90 8.90
N HIS A 276 -8.49 -6.71 9.48
CA HIS A 276 -7.78 -6.26 10.68
C HIS A 276 -7.89 -7.23 11.87
N ASP A 277 -8.92 -8.06 11.94
CA ASP A 277 -9.17 -9.01 13.02
C ASP A 277 -9.04 -10.49 12.60
N GLY A 278 -8.51 -10.75 11.40
CA GLY A 278 -8.24 -12.08 10.88
C GLY A 278 -9.47 -13.01 10.82
N ARG A 279 -10.68 -12.46 10.71
CA ARG A 279 -11.92 -13.24 10.92
C ARG A 279 -12.20 -14.31 9.87
N THR A 280 -11.55 -14.26 8.71
CA THR A 280 -11.79 -15.23 7.63
C THR A 280 -10.48 -15.71 7.00
N LYS A 281 -10.47 -16.98 6.60
CA LYS A 281 -9.29 -17.65 6.04
C LYS A 281 -9.30 -17.73 4.50
N THR A 282 -10.40 -17.40 3.84
CA THR A 282 -10.54 -17.57 2.37
C THR A 282 -10.77 -16.25 1.67
N LEU A 283 -10.14 -16.10 0.49
CA LEU A 283 -10.34 -14.93 -0.36
C LEU A 283 -11.80 -14.84 -0.79
N GLU A 284 -12.42 -15.96 -1.18
CA GLU A 284 -13.84 -16.02 -1.50
C GLU A 284 -14.71 -15.30 -0.45
N THR A 285 -14.51 -15.62 0.84
CA THR A 285 -15.28 -15.00 1.93
C THR A 285 -14.92 -13.53 2.09
N ALA A 286 -13.64 -13.17 1.94
CA ALA A 286 -13.20 -11.77 2.01
C ALA A 286 -13.82 -10.92 0.89
N ILE A 287 -13.87 -11.43 -0.34
CA ILE A 287 -14.50 -10.79 -1.50
C ILE A 287 -15.99 -10.59 -1.24
N ARG A 288 -16.71 -11.61 -0.75
CA ARG A 288 -18.13 -11.49 -0.39
C ARG A 288 -18.38 -10.43 0.67
N ILE A 289 -17.54 -10.38 1.70
CA ILE A 289 -17.63 -9.39 2.78
C ILE A 289 -17.39 -7.98 2.21
N MET A 290 -16.41 -7.79 1.33
CA MET A 290 -16.13 -6.49 0.70
C MET A 290 -17.25 -6.06 -0.25
N ALA A 291 -17.75 -6.97 -1.10
CA ALA A 291 -18.86 -6.69 -2.00
C ALA A 291 -20.11 -6.22 -1.24
N LYS A 292 -20.47 -6.91 -0.15
CA LYS A 292 -21.64 -6.53 0.66
C LYS A 292 -21.40 -5.30 1.54
N GLY A 293 -20.23 -5.25 2.19
CA GLY A 293 -19.89 -4.22 3.16
C GLY A 293 -19.56 -2.87 2.52
N GLN A 294 -18.74 -2.87 1.48
CA GLN A 294 -18.20 -1.67 0.84
C GLN A 294 -18.94 -1.24 -0.41
N LEU A 295 -19.59 -2.17 -1.11
CA LEU A 295 -20.27 -1.86 -2.38
C LEU A 295 -21.80 -2.05 -2.29
N GLY A 296 -22.31 -2.68 -1.24
CA GLY A 296 -23.74 -2.92 -1.06
C GLY A 296 -24.33 -3.93 -2.06
N ILE A 297 -23.50 -4.74 -2.70
CA ILE A 297 -23.91 -5.72 -3.72
C ILE A 297 -23.65 -7.16 -3.26
N THR A 298 -24.39 -8.09 -3.85
CA THR A 298 -24.13 -9.53 -3.77
C THR A 298 -23.66 -9.99 -5.14
N MET A 299 -22.59 -10.79 -5.17
CA MET A 299 -22.03 -11.32 -6.41
C MET A 299 -22.33 -12.83 -6.53
N GLU A 300 -22.54 -13.27 -7.76
CA GLU A 300 -22.62 -14.69 -8.10
C GLU A 300 -21.27 -15.39 -7.87
N ASN A 301 -21.31 -16.70 -7.67
CA ASN A 301 -20.11 -17.49 -7.36
C ASN A 301 -19.05 -17.41 -8.46
N ASP A 302 -19.46 -17.44 -9.74
CA ASP A 302 -18.55 -17.37 -10.87
C ASP A 302 -17.82 -16.01 -10.93
N THR A 303 -18.52 -14.92 -10.62
CA THR A 303 -17.91 -13.58 -10.53
C THR A 303 -16.88 -13.49 -9.41
N ILE A 304 -17.16 -14.12 -8.26
CA ILE A 304 -16.21 -14.16 -7.14
C ILE A 304 -14.99 -15.00 -7.51
N ALA A 305 -15.19 -16.13 -8.19
CA ALA A 305 -14.10 -16.98 -8.67
C ALA A 305 -13.21 -16.25 -9.70
N ASP A 306 -13.80 -15.45 -10.59
CA ASP A 306 -13.05 -14.61 -11.52
C ASP A 306 -12.20 -13.56 -10.77
N ILE A 307 -12.77 -12.84 -9.79
CA ILE A 307 -12.01 -11.88 -8.97
C ILE A 307 -10.90 -12.58 -8.17
N GLU A 308 -11.19 -13.73 -7.56
CA GLU A 308 -10.22 -14.51 -6.79
C GLU A 308 -9.05 -14.94 -7.69
N ALA A 309 -9.33 -15.44 -8.90
CA ALA A 309 -8.30 -15.75 -9.89
C ALA A 309 -7.42 -14.54 -10.19
N PHE A 310 -8.01 -13.35 -10.40
CA PHE A 310 -7.24 -12.12 -10.53
C PHE A 310 -6.37 -11.83 -9.29
N LEU A 311 -6.89 -11.94 -8.07
CA LEU A 311 -6.11 -11.68 -6.86
C LEU A 311 -4.93 -12.65 -6.68
N HIS A 312 -5.02 -13.87 -7.19
CA HIS A 312 -3.88 -14.80 -7.24
C HIS A 312 -2.74 -14.29 -8.12
N THR A 313 -3.04 -13.55 -9.21
CA THR A 313 -2.03 -12.98 -10.12
C THR A 313 -1.18 -11.88 -9.48
N LEU A 314 -1.62 -11.34 -8.34
CA LEU A 314 -0.91 -10.33 -7.55
C LEU A 314 0.19 -10.94 -6.65
N SER A 315 0.32 -12.26 -6.66
CA SER A 315 1.37 -12.96 -5.93
C SER A 315 2.66 -12.99 -6.74
N ALA A 316 3.77 -12.70 -6.08
CA ALA A 316 5.11 -12.73 -6.65
C ALA A 316 6.02 -13.65 -5.82
N PRO A 317 7.19 -14.04 -6.37
CA PRO A 317 8.22 -14.72 -5.60
C PRO A 317 8.63 -13.92 -4.36
N ARG A 318 9.14 -14.64 -3.35
CA ARG A 318 9.74 -14.07 -2.14
C ARG A 318 10.91 -13.13 -2.52
N PRO A 319 11.17 -12.02 -1.78
CA PRO A 319 12.25 -11.10 -2.08
C PRO A 319 13.62 -11.82 -2.14
N SER A 320 14.35 -11.69 -3.24
CA SER A 320 15.63 -12.38 -3.47
C SER A 320 16.73 -11.98 -2.48
N ILE A 321 16.68 -10.75 -1.96
CA ILE A 321 17.60 -10.25 -0.93
C ILE A 321 17.61 -11.12 0.33
N LEU A 322 16.50 -11.80 0.64
CA LEU A 322 16.43 -12.71 1.78
C LEU A 322 17.31 -13.94 1.55
N GLU A 323 17.30 -14.51 0.35
CA GLU A 323 18.18 -15.63 0.00
C GLU A 323 19.65 -15.21 0.07
N GLU A 324 19.98 -13.99 -0.37
CA GLU A 324 21.34 -13.47 -0.22
C GLU A 324 21.77 -13.38 1.24
N PHE A 325 20.94 -12.80 2.10
CA PHE A 325 21.28 -12.62 3.50
C PHE A 325 21.32 -13.92 4.30
N GLU A 326 20.49 -14.91 3.95
CA GLU A 326 20.48 -16.23 4.59
C GLU A 326 21.71 -17.09 4.24
N ASN A 327 22.36 -16.83 3.11
CA ASN A 327 23.51 -17.61 2.62
C ASN A 327 24.89 -17.04 3.03
N GLU A 328 24.93 -15.92 3.76
CA GLU A 328 26.15 -15.29 4.28
C GLU A 328 26.43 -15.66 5.75
#